data_AF-A0A7H4MRR4-F1
#
_entry.id   AF-A0A7H4MRR4-F1
#
_cell.length_a   1.000
_cell.length_b   1.000
_cell.length_c   1.000
_cell.angle_alpha   90.00
_cell.angle_beta   90.00
_cell.angle_gamma   90.00
#
_symmetry.space_group_name_H-M   'P 1'
#
loop_
_entity.id
_entity.type
_entity.pdbx_description
1 polymer ?
#
loop_
_entity_poly.entity_id
_entity_poly.type
_entity_poly.pdbx_seq_one_letter_code
_entity_poly.pdbx_strand_id
1 'polypeptide(L)' 'MLRVYHSNRLDVLEALMEFIVERQRLDDPFQAEMVLVQSTGMAQWLQMTLASRFGIAANIEFRCRRALSGTCSCAS' A
#
# COMPACT_ATOMS: atom_id res chain seq x y z
N MET A 1 -12.28 13.96 1.65
CA MET A 1 -12.51 14.16 0.20
C MET A 1 -11.88 12.99 -0.55
N LEU A 2 -12.60 12.35 -1.47
CA LEU A 2 -12.06 11.23 -2.27
C LEU A 2 -11.17 11.79 -3.39
N ARG A 3 -9.93 11.29 -3.50
CA ARG A 3 -9.01 11.62 -4.59
C ARG A 3 -8.85 10.40 -5.49
N VAL A 4 -9.09 10.56 -6.78
CA VAL A 4 -8.92 9.50 -7.79
C VAL A 4 -7.72 9.85 -8.65
N TYR A 5 -6.73 8.95 -8.69
CA TYR A 5 -5.55 9.09 -9.54
C TYR A 5 -5.64 8.07 -10.67
N HIS A 6 -5.53 8.54 -11.91
CA HIS A 6 -5.44 7.68 -13.09
C HIS A 6 -4.04 7.80 -13.70
N SER A 7 -3.40 6.66 -13.95
CA SER A 7 -2.16 6.58 -14.70
C SER A 7 -2.15 5.31 -15.55
N ASN A 8 -1.53 5.41 -16.72
CA ASN A 8 -1.29 4.28 -17.61
C ASN A 8 0.07 3.59 -17.33
N ARG A 9 0.88 4.17 -16.43
CA ARG A 9 2.19 3.65 -16.03
C ARG A 9 2.20 3.35 -14.53
N LEU A 10 2.61 2.14 -14.18
CA LEU A 10 2.78 1.69 -12.79
C LEU A 10 3.81 2.55 -12.04
N ASP A 11 4.91 2.93 -12.71
CA ASP A 11 5.97 3.79 -12.15
C ASP A 11 5.42 5.11 -11.55
N VAL A 12 4.37 5.67 -12.17
CA VAL A 12 3.77 6.94 -11.73
C VAL A 12 2.85 6.72 -10.53
N LEU A 13 2.12 5.59 -10.50
CA LEU A 13 1.30 5.20 -9.34
C LEU A 13 2.18 4.88 -8.13
N GLU A 14 3.35 4.29 -8.37
CA GLU A 14 4.39 4.07 -7.36
C GLU A 14 4.82 5.38 -6.71
N ALA A 15 5.30 6.33 -7.52
CA ALA A 15 5.75 7.63 -7.06
C ALA A 15 4.63 8.43 -6.37
N LEU A 16 3.38 8.31 -6.86
CA LEU A 16 2.22 8.93 -6.21
C LEU A 16 1.96 8.33 -4.84
N MET A 17 2.06 7.02 -4.70
CA MET A 17 1.85 6.34 -3.43
C MET A 17 2.93 6.72 -2.42
N GLU A 18 4.19 6.71 -2.83
CA GLU A 18 5.31 7.21 -2.01
C GLU A 18 5.06 8.64 -1.53
N PHE A 19 4.65 9.52 -2.45
CA PHE A 19 4.39 10.92 -2.14
C PHE A 19 3.22 11.10 -1.17
N ILE A 20 2.18 10.27 -1.26
CA ILE A 20 1.05 10.29 -0.34
C ILE A 20 1.49 9.83 1.05
N VAL A 21 2.23 8.72 1.15
CA VAL A 21 2.73 8.18 2.42
C VAL A 21 3.70 9.16 3.09
N GLU A 22 4.59 9.80 2.32
CA GLU A 22 5.53 10.78 2.83
C GLU A 22 4.84 12.04 3.35
N ARG A 23 3.86 12.57 2.60
CA ARG A 23 3.15 13.80 2.99
C ARG A 23 2.05 13.61 4.02
N GLN A 24 1.44 12.44 4.07
CA GLN A 24 0.34 12.10 4.97
C GLN A 24 0.77 10.98 5.90
N ARG A 25 1.92 11.16 6.54
CA ARG A 25 2.33 10.29 7.65
C ARG A 25 1.22 10.31 8.70
N LEU A 26 0.75 9.14 9.12
CA LEU A 26 -0.24 9.07 10.19
C LEU A 26 0.33 9.70 11.46
N ASP A 27 -0.49 10.51 12.14
CA ASP A 27 -0.12 11.17 13.40
C ASP A 27 0.11 10.15 14.53
N ASP A 28 -0.52 8.97 14.44
CA ASP A 28 -0.35 7.87 15.38
C ASP A 28 0.50 6.73 14.77
N PRO A 29 1.68 6.42 15.35
CA PRO A 29 2.55 5.35 14.85
C PRO A 29 1.98 3.93 14.99
N PHE A 30 0.92 3.72 15.79
CA PHE A 30 0.29 2.40 15.96
C PHE A 30 -0.94 2.19 15.07
N GLN A 31 -1.43 3.25 14.41
CA GLN A 31 -2.58 3.12 13.54
C GLN A 31 -2.16 2.45 12.22
N ALA A 32 -2.83 1.34 11.88
CA ALA A 32 -2.53 0.60 10.66
C ALA A 32 -3.03 1.34 9.43
N GLU A 33 -2.18 1.47 8.41
CA GLU A 33 -2.56 2.09 7.14
C GLU A 33 -3.33 1.06 6.31
N MET A 34 -4.59 1.35 5.99
CA MET A 34 -5.44 0.43 5.21
C MET A 34 -5.34 0.72 3.72
N VAL A 35 -4.90 -0.27 2.95
CA VAL A 35 -4.79 -0.18 1.49
C VAL A 35 -5.65 -1.25 0.84
N LEU A 36 -6.61 -0.83 0.01
CA LEU A 36 -7.42 -1.74 -0.78
C LEU A 36 -6.74 -2.02 -2.13
N VAL A 37 -6.35 -3.27 -2.36
CA VAL A 37 -5.73 -3.73 -3.60
C VAL A 37 -6.63 -4.71 -4.33
N GLN A 38 -6.43 -4.88 -5.64
CA GLN A 38 -7.22 -5.84 -6.43
C GLN A 38 -6.65 -7.27 -6.36
N SER A 39 -5.34 -7.41 -6.17
CA SER A 39 -4.63 -8.69 -6.16
C SER A 39 -3.57 -8.73 -5.07
N THR A 40 -3.17 -9.94 -4.67
CA THR A 40 -2.08 -10.17 -3.71
C THR A 40 -0.72 -9.74 -4.27
N GLY A 41 -0.49 -9.89 -5.58
CA GLY A 41 0.75 -9.45 -6.23
C GLY A 41 0.97 -7.94 -6.12
N MET A 42 -0.11 -7.14 -6.20
CA MET A 42 0.00 -5.69 -5.96
C MET A 42 0.33 -5.37 -4.51
N ALA A 43 -0.22 -6.10 -3.52
CA ALA A 43 0.13 -5.92 -2.12
C ALA A 43 1.62 -6.19 -1.88
N GLN A 44 2.13 -7.33 -2.37
CA GLN A 44 3.53 -7.71 -2.21
C GLN A 44 4.48 -6.71 -2.87
N TRP A 45 4.21 -6.37 -4.14
CA TRP A 45 5.04 -5.40 -4.87
C TRP A 45 5.10 -4.07 -4.14
N LEU A 46 3.95 -3.58 -3.67
CA LEU A 46 3.88 -2.31 -2.98
C LEU A 46 4.57 -2.34 -1.60
N GLN A 47 4.45 -3.44 -0.86
CA GLN A 47 5.19 -3.63 0.39
C GLN A 47 6.71 -3.61 0.17
N MET A 48 7.19 -4.26 -0.89
CA MET A 48 8.62 -4.27 -1.25
C MET A 48 9.11 -2.89 -1.69
N THR A 49 8.36 -2.18 -2.52
CA THR A 49 8.67 -0.81 -2.94
C THR A 49 8.77 0.11 -1.72
N LEU A 50 7.75 0.12 -0.85
CA LEU A 50 7.74 0.97 0.32
C LEU A 50 8.88 0.62 1.28
N ALA A 51 9.17 -0.67 1.48
CA ALA A 51 10.30 -1.10 2.31
C ALA A 51 11.64 -0.65 1.72
N SER A 52 11.80 -0.72 0.39
CA SER A 52 13.01 -0.25 -0.31
C SER A 52 13.24 1.25 -0.14
N ARG A 53 12.16 2.05 -0.20
CA ARG A 53 12.25 3.52 -0.15
C ARG A 53 12.35 4.07 1.26
N PHE A 54 11.50 3.60 2.17
CA PHE A 54 11.44 4.08 3.55
C PHE A 54 12.36 3.29 4.49
N GLY A 55 12.98 2.20 4.02
CA GLY A 55 13.77 1.26 4.81
C GLY A 55 12.93 0.28 5.65
N ILE A 56 11.69 0.66 5.98
CA ILE A 56 10.74 -0.14 6.76
C ILE A 56 9.33 0.10 6.21
N ALA A 57 8.65 -0.97 5.79
CA ALA A 57 7.21 -0.98 5.54
C ALA A 57 6.53 -1.86 6.59
N ALA A 58 6.02 -1.25 7.65
CA ALA A 58 5.38 -1.93 8.76
C ALA A 58 3.98 -1.34 9.01
N ASN A 59 3.11 -2.13 9.63
CA ASN A 59 1.75 -1.72 10.03
C ASN A 59 0.84 -1.30 8.85
N ILE A 60 1.01 -1.91 7.67
CA ILE A 60 0.13 -1.69 6.51
C ILE A 60 -0.78 -2.90 6.36
N GLU A 61 -2.09 -2.68 6.40
CA GLU A 61 -3.10 -3.71 6.22
C GLU A 61 -3.59 -3.71 4.76
N PHE A 62 -3.20 -4.73 4.00
CA PHE A 62 -3.67 -4.93 2.64
C PHE A 62 -4.97 -5.75 2.61
N ARG A 63 -6.02 -5.19 2.00
CA ARG A 63 -7.28 -5.90 1.73
C ARG A 63 -7.45 -6.08 0.24
N CYS A 64 -7.73 -7.30 -0.21
CA CYS A 64 -8.22 -7.53 -1.58
C CYS A 64 -9.56 -8.24 -1.60
N ARG A 65 -10.30 -7.99 -2.68
CA ARG A 65 -11.62 -8.58 -2.90
C ARG A 65 -11.60 -10.12 -3.00
N ARG A 66 -10.46 -10.73 -3.35
CA ARG A 66 -10.32 -12.19 -3.53
C ARG A 66 -9.75 -12.92 -2.30
N ALA A 67 -9.43 -12.21 -1.21
CA ALA A 67 -8.90 -12.83 -0.01
C ALA A 67 -10.03 -13.60 0.71
N LEU A 68 -10.06 -14.93 0.54
CA LEU A 68 -10.97 -15.86 1.23
C LEU A 68 -10.87 -15.82 2.76
N SER A 69 -9.89 -15.09 3.34
CA SER A 69 -9.63 -14.99 4.78
C SER A 69 -9.55 -13.56 5.34
N GLY A 70 -9.96 -12.52 4.59
CA GLY A 70 -10.09 -11.16 5.13
C GLY A 70 -8.81 -10.30 5.15
N THR A 71 -7.64 -10.90 5.00
CA THR A 71 -6.36 -10.18 4.84
C THR A 71 -5.60 -10.71 3.63
N CYS A 72 -4.98 -9.84 2.83
CA CYS A 72 -3.97 -10.28 1.86
C CYS A 72 -2.76 -10.78 2.63
N SER A 73 -2.80 -12.06 3.03
CA SER A 73 -1.66 -12.73 3.65
C SER A 73 -0.57 -12.84 2.60
N CYS A 74 0.44 -11.98 2.72
CA CYS A 74 1.74 -12.18 2.09
C CYS A 74 2.44 -13.27 2.91
N ALA A 75 2.01 -14.51 2.75
CA ALA A 75 2.77 -15.63 3.27
C ALA A 75 4.02 -15.78 2.39
N SER A 76 5.15 -15.69 3.06
CA SER A 76 6.53 -15.85 2.58
C SER A 76 6.74 -17.07 1.68
#